data_AF-A0A955FSN0-F1
#
_entry.id   AF-A0A955FSN0-F1
#
_cell.length_a   1.000
_cell.length_b   1.000
_cell.length_c   1.000
_cell.angle_alpha   90.00
_cell.angle_beta   90.00
_cell.angle_gamma   90.00
#
_symmetry.space_group_name_H-M   'P 1'
#
loop_
_entity.id
_entity.type
_entity.pdbx_description
1 polymer ?
#
loop_
_entity_poly.entity_id
_entity_poly.type
_entity_poly.pdbx_seq_one_letter_code
_entity_poly.pdbx_strand_id
1 'polypeptide(L)' 'IQKGIELDDGISKLGIEGKGTKWTIVMSEGRNRQIRRTFDALGYKVTKLHRTEFGEYKIDDLGFGDFRHIPQGKA' A
#
# COMPACT_ATOMS: atom_id res chain seq x y z
N ILE A 1 -5.39 -1.89 -13.40
CA ILE A 1 -6.73 -1.27 -13.31
C ILE A 1 -6.52 0.23 -13.14
N GLN A 2 -6.78 1.06 -14.17
CA GLN A 2 -6.56 2.52 -14.11
C GLN A 2 -7.81 3.30 -13.65
N LYS A 3 -8.99 2.67 -13.71
CA LYS A 3 -10.24 3.25 -13.22
C LYS A 3 -10.40 2.83 -11.76
N GLY A 4 -10.25 3.77 -10.84
CA GLY A 4 -10.36 3.53 -9.40
C GLY A 4 -11.66 2.84 -8.99
N ILE A 5 -11.69 2.30 -7.78
CA ILE A 5 -12.82 1.51 -7.24
C ILE A 5 -13.61 2.36 -6.27
N GLU A 6 -14.92 2.40 -6.43
CA GLU A 6 -15.81 3.15 -5.54
C GLU A 6 -15.87 2.49 -4.16
N LEU A 7 -15.62 3.29 -3.12
CA LEU A 7 -15.79 2.94 -1.72
C LEU A 7 -16.75 3.95 -1.08
N ASP A 8 -17.25 3.64 0.11
CA ASP A 8 -18.20 4.49 0.86
C ASP A 8 -17.72 5.94 1.08
N ASP A 9 -16.40 6.13 1.15
CA ASP A 9 -15.75 7.43 1.37
C ASP A 9 -15.20 8.05 0.07
N GLY A 10 -15.52 7.50 -1.10
CA GLY A 10 -15.13 7.97 -2.42
C GLY A 10 -14.24 7.02 -3.23
N ILE A 11 -13.87 7.42 -4.45
CA ILE A 11 -13.13 6.59 -5.41
C ILE A 11 -11.69 6.33 -4.94
N SER A 12 -11.36 5.05 -4.74
CA SER A 12 -10.00 4.57 -4.47
C SER A 12 -9.17 4.51 -5.75
N LYS A 13 -8.11 5.31 -5.82
CA LYS A 13 -7.15 5.37 -6.92
C LYS A 13 -5.84 4.69 -6.52
N LEU A 14 -5.54 3.57 -7.17
CA LEU A 14 -4.31 2.83 -6.94
C LEU A 14 -3.68 2.32 -8.23
N GLY A 15 -2.36 2.42 -8.30
CA GLY A 15 -1.53 1.69 -9.25
C GLY A 15 -1.35 0.26 -8.75
N ILE A 16 -1.40 -0.69 -9.68
CA ILE A 16 -1.42 -2.10 -9.35
C ILE A 16 -0.64 -2.91 -10.39
N GLU A 17 0.35 -3.65 -9.91
CA GLU A 17 1.19 -4.54 -10.72
C GLU A 17 1.46 -5.84 -9.96
N GLY A 18 1.77 -6.92 -10.67
CA GLY A 18 2.08 -8.20 -10.05
C GLY A 18 1.58 -9.39 -10.86
N LYS A 19 1.76 -10.58 -10.29
CA LYS A 19 1.39 -11.85 -10.93
C LYS A 19 0.89 -12.85 -9.89
N GLY A 20 -0.17 -13.58 -10.23
CA GLY A 20 -0.77 -14.58 -9.35
C GLY A 20 -1.37 -13.96 -8.10
N THR A 21 -0.85 -14.35 -6.92
CA THR A 21 -1.36 -13.90 -5.61
C THR A 21 -0.50 -12.81 -4.95
N LYS A 22 0.56 -12.35 -5.62
CA LYS A 22 1.45 -11.28 -5.12
C LYS A 22 1.32 -10.04 -6.00
N TRP A 23 0.93 -8.94 -5.36
CA TRP A 23 0.61 -7.68 -6.01
C TRP A 23 1.31 -6.54 -5.28
N THR A 24 1.94 -5.65 -6.03
CA THR A 24 2.52 -4.40 -5.56
C THR A 24 1.52 -3.28 -5.83
N ILE A 25 1.28 -2.46 -4.81
CA ILE A 25 0.31 -1.37 -4.83
C ILE A 25 1.04 -0.06 -4.61
N VAL A 26 0.81 0.90 -5.49
CA VAL A 26 1.33 2.26 -5.37
C VAL A 26 0.16 3.22 -5.31
N MET A 27 0.13 4.09 -4.30
CA MET A 27 -0.92 5.09 -4.12
C MET A 27 -0.38 6.30 -3.35
N SER A 28 -1.00 7.46 -3.60
CA SER A 28 -0.71 8.72 -2.88
C SER A 28 -1.76 9.04 -1.81
N GLU A 29 -2.80 8.22 -1.72
CA GLU A 29 -3.85 8.26 -0.70
C GLU A 29 -3.60 7.20 0.39
N GLY A 30 -4.32 7.29 1.51
CA GLY A 30 -4.12 6.42 2.65
C GLY A 30 -5.33 6.33 3.58
N ARG A 31 -6.54 6.26 3.02
CA ARG A 31 -7.78 6.17 3.81
C ARG A 31 -7.80 4.87 4.63
N ASN A 32 -8.58 4.85 5.71
CA ASN A 32 -8.60 3.73 6.64
C ASN A 32 -8.87 2.39 5.91
N ARG A 33 -7.93 1.46 6.01
CA ARG A 33 -7.99 0.12 5.39
C ARG A 33 -8.31 0.14 3.89
N GLN A 34 -7.97 1.23 3.20
CA GLN A 34 -8.34 1.46 1.81
C GLN A 34 -7.99 0.28 0.89
N ILE A 35 -6.74 -0.19 0.90
CA ILE A 35 -6.32 -1.36 0.10
C ILE A 35 -7.19 -2.58 0.41
N ARG A 36 -7.46 -2.87 1.68
CA ARG A 36 -8.26 -4.05 2.05
C ARG A 36 -9.70 -3.94 1.57
N ARG A 37 -10.34 -2.78 1.73
CA ARG A 37 -11.71 -2.54 1.24
C ARG A 37 -11.78 -2.60 -0.27
N THR A 38 -10.81 -2.04 -0.96
CA THR A 38 -10.74 -2.06 -2.43
C THR A 38 -10.65 -3.48 -2.98
N PHE A 39 -9.82 -4.33 -2.40
CA PHE A 39 -9.73 -5.74 -2.82
C PHE A 39 -10.95 -6.56 -2.42
N ASP A 40 -11.55 -6.28 -1.25
CA ASP A 40 -12.77 -6.94 -0.78
C ASP A 40 -13.96 -6.66 -1.72
N ALA A 41 -14.12 -5.40 -2.16
CA ALA A 41 -15.11 -5.01 -3.16
C ALA A 41 -14.93 -5.71 -4.52
N LEU A 42 -13.72 -6.20 -4.81
CA LEU A 42 -13.41 -7.00 -6.00
C LEU A 42 -13.51 -8.51 -5.76
N GLY A 43 -13.90 -8.95 -4.56
CA GLY A 43 -14.02 -10.37 -4.18
C GLY A 43 -12.69 -11.03 -3.76
N TYR A 44 -11.64 -10.25 -3.49
CA TYR A 44 -10.34 -10.77 -3.06
C TYR A 44 -10.10 -10.54 -1.57
N LYS A 45 -9.65 -11.59 -0.88
CA LYS A 45 -9.23 -11.51 0.52
C LYS A 45 -7.73 -11.21 0.64
N VAL A 46 -7.39 -10.04 1.18
CA VAL A 46 -5.98 -9.67 1.46
C VAL A 46 -5.46 -10.42 2.68
N THR A 47 -4.62 -11.42 2.46
CA THR A 47 -4.02 -12.27 3.53
C THR A 47 -2.80 -11.63 4.20
N LYS A 48 -1.96 -10.93 3.42
CA LYS A 48 -0.80 -10.18 3.92
C LYS A 48 -0.77 -8.81 3.26
N LEU A 49 -0.52 -7.78 4.07
CA LEU A 49 -0.29 -6.43 3.60
C LEU A 49 0.96 -5.90 4.32
N HIS A 50 1.97 -5.56 3.53
CA HIS A 50 3.25 -5.09 4.03
C HIS A 50 3.65 -3.86 3.25
N ARG A 51 3.89 -2.74 3.94
CA ARG A 51 4.32 -1.50 3.33
C ARG A 51 5.84 -1.50 3.25
N THR A 52 6.37 -1.45 2.04
CA THR A 52 7.81 -1.48 1.76
C THR A 52 8.40 -0.09 1.52
N GLU A 53 7.57 0.89 1.18
CA GLU A 53 7.98 2.24 0.80
C GLU A 53 6.96 3.28 1.29
N PHE A 54 7.46 4.46 1.68
CA PHE A 54 6.66 5.62 2.05
C PHE A 54 7.44 6.90 1.69
N GLY A 55 6.98 7.63 0.67
CA GLY A 55 7.75 8.76 0.14
C GLY A 55 9.13 8.28 -0.31
N GLU A 56 10.17 8.92 0.19
CA GLU A 56 11.56 8.56 -0.11
C GLU A 56 12.11 7.42 0.76
N TYR A 57 11.34 6.96 1.75
CA TYR A 57 11.77 5.96 2.73
C TYR A 57 11.42 4.55 2.27
N LYS A 58 12.42 3.67 2.24
CA LYS A 58 12.27 2.24 1.96
C LYS A 58 12.63 1.41 3.19
N ILE A 59 11.98 0.25 3.33
CA ILE A 59 12.23 -0.67 4.45
C ILE A 59 13.56 -1.41 4.32
N ASP A 60 14.04 -1.60 3.08
CA ASP A 60 15.30 -2.29 2.72
C ASP A 60 15.59 -3.50 3.63
N ASP A 61 16.71 -3.46 4.35
CA ASP A 61 17.23 -4.59 5.15
C ASP A 61 16.76 -4.56 6.61
N LEU A 62 15.75 -3.75 6.95
CA LEU A 62 15.26 -3.60 8.32
C LEU A 62 14.42 -4.82 8.73
N GLY A 63 14.85 -5.51 9.80
CA GLY A 63 14.16 -6.67 10.34
C GLY A 63 12.83 -6.32 11.01
N PHE A 64 12.03 -7.36 11.30
CA PHE A 64 10.78 -7.18 12.04
C PHE A 64 11.05 -6.66 13.45
N GLY A 65 10.45 -5.52 13.78
CA GLY A 65 10.62 -4.88 15.09
C GLY A 65 11.84 -3.95 15.17
N ASP A 66 12.73 -3.99 14.18
CA ASP A 66 13.85 -3.08 14.10
C ASP A 66 13.37 -1.68 13.68
N PHE A 67 14.13 -0.67 14.09
CA PHE A 67 13.94 0.71 13.64
C PHE A 67 15.28 1.37 13.34
N ARG A 68 15.26 2.36 12.46
CA ARG A 68 16.41 3.18 12.12
C ARG A 68 16.05 4.65 12.29
N HIS A 69 16.87 5.40 13.01
CA HIS A 69 16.70 6.84 13.12
C HIS A 69 17.10 7.52 11.82
N ILE A 70 16.25 8.42 11.31
CA ILE A 70 16.57 9.24 10.14
C ILE A 70 17.19 10.56 10.63
N PRO A 71 18.42 10.91 10.23
CA PRO A 71 19.02 12.20 10.58
C PRO A 71 18.14 13.36 10.08
N GLN A 72 17.92 14.34 10.95
CA GLN A 72 17.14 15.53 10.61
C GLN A 72 17.88 16.32 9.52
N GLY A 73 17.33 16.37 8.30
CA GLY A 73 17.94 17.06 7.15
C GLY A 73 17.91 16.31 5.82
N LYS A 74 17.41 15.07 5.78
CA LYS A 74 17.04 14.39 4.54
C LYS A 74 15.52 14.39 4.41
N ALA A 75 15.00 15.38 3.70
CA ALA A 75 13.63 15.47 3.20
C ALA A 75 13.66 16.18 1.84
#